data_AF-D2A653-F1
#
_entry.id   AF-D2A653-F1
#
_cell.length_a   1.000
_cell.length_b   1.000
_cell.length_c   1.000
_cell.angle_alpha   90.00
_cell.angle_beta   90.00
_cell.angle_gamma   90.00
#
_symmetry.space_group_name_H-M   'P 1'
#
loop_
_entity.id
_entity.type
_entity.pdbx_description
1 polymer ?
#
loop_
_entity_poly.entity_id
_entity_poly.type
_entity_poly.pdbx_seq_one_letter_code
_entity_poly.pdbx_strand_id
1 'polypeptide(L)'
;MLLLFALTTVFLSVNAWNLPPNPCPDVFQYKYFGGQYNGEVTVPYDGSRSLSLEVAFSVVGIYRSLLRPVIDNLTPLDELESAEFVRYRITFPRLTYIPMVTKVEFNGRSFCSGPPYPTSEEGVTSFKASTMRQFGK
;
A
#
# COMPACT_ATOMS: atom_id res chain seq x y z
N MET A 1 -27.18 41.72 -34.41
CA MET A 1 -27.65 40.35 -34.13
C MET A 1 -26.43 39.54 -33.71
N LEU A 2 -26.14 39.46 -32.40
CA LEU A 2 -24.96 38.79 -31.85
C LEU A 2 -25.34 37.32 -31.55
N LEU A 3 -24.74 36.37 -32.24
CA LEU A 3 -24.88 34.94 -31.95
C LEU A 3 -23.86 34.54 -30.86
N LEU A 4 -24.34 34.36 -29.64
CA LEU A 4 -23.59 33.69 -28.57
C LEU A 4 -23.63 32.18 -28.80
N PHE A 5 -22.49 31.59 -29.18
CA PHE A 5 -22.29 30.14 -29.12
C PHE A 5 -21.97 29.76 -27.66
N ALA A 6 -22.92 29.13 -27.00
CA ALA A 6 -22.73 28.56 -25.67
C ALA A 6 -21.82 27.32 -25.76
N LEU A 7 -20.60 27.41 -25.25
CA LEU A 7 -19.68 26.28 -25.11
C LEU A 7 -20.07 25.51 -23.84
N THR A 8 -20.91 24.49 -23.96
CA THR A 8 -21.22 23.58 -22.85
C THR A 8 -20.06 22.62 -22.63
N THR A 9 -19.18 22.92 -21.67
CA THR A 9 -18.17 22.00 -21.17
C THR A 9 -18.84 20.88 -20.39
N VAL A 10 -18.86 19.67 -20.95
CA VAL A 10 -19.25 18.45 -20.25
C VAL A 10 -18.14 18.10 -19.26
N PHE A 11 -18.37 18.35 -17.97
CA PHE A 11 -17.52 17.82 -16.91
C PHE A 11 -17.81 16.32 -16.78
N LEU A 12 -16.95 15.49 -17.37
CA LEU A 12 -16.91 14.07 -17.07
C LEU A 12 -16.46 13.91 -15.62
N SER A 13 -17.41 13.58 -14.74
CA SER A 13 -17.14 13.18 -13.37
C SER A 13 -16.33 11.89 -13.39
N VAL A 14 -15.01 12.02 -13.22
CA VAL A 14 -14.13 10.88 -12.94
C VAL A 14 -14.59 10.33 -11.59
N ASN A 15 -15.06 9.09 -11.56
CA ASN A 15 -15.30 8.38 -10.30
C ASN A 15 -13.94 8.20 -9.61
N ALA A 16 -13.52 9.20 -8.84
CA ALA A 16 -12.38 9.09 -7.96
C ALA A 16 -12.81 8.14 -6.85
N TRP A 17 -12.43 6.87 -6.96
CA TRP A 17 -12.37 6.01 -5.79
C TRP A 17 -11.39 6.69 -4.83
N ASN A 18 -11.93 7.28 -3.77
CA ASN A 18 -11.12 8.01 -2.79
C ASN A 18 -10.20 6.98 -2.12
N LEU A 19 -8.92 7.01 -2.50
CA LEU A 19 -7.91 6.22 -1.83
C LEU A 19 -7.87 6.62 -0.35
N PRO A 20 -7.64 5.67 0.55
CA PRO A 20 -7.51 5.99 1.96
C PRO A 20 -6.34 6.94 2.22
N PRO A 21 -6.38 7.72 3.31
CA PRO A 21 -5.24 8.49 3.76
C PRO A 21 -3.99 7.61 3.87
N ASN A 22 -2.84 8.15 3.51
CA ASN A 22 -1.58 7.41 3.53
C ASN A 22 -0.61 8.09 4.50
N PRO A 23 -0.41 7.57 5.73
CA PRO A 23 0.60 8.09 6.67
C PRO A 23 2.05 7.78 6.27
N CYS A 24 2.26 7.06 5.16
CA CYS A 24 3.55 6.56 4.68
C CYS A 24 3.85 6.98 3.22
N PRO A 25 3.61 8.24 2.79
CA PRO A 25 3.61 8.59 1.37
C PRO A 25 4.99 8.44 0.69
N ASP A 26 6.06 8.56 1.46
CA ASP A 26 7.44 8.48 0.94
C ASP A 26 7.86 7.04 0.60
N VAL A 27 7.25 6.04 1.24
CA VAL A 27 7.67 4.63 1.13
C VAL A 27 6.54 3.68 0.73
N PHE A 28 5.29 4.10 0.77
CA PHE A 28 4.13 3.27 0.42
C PHE A 28 3.26 3.99 -0.60
N GLN A 29 2.84 3.29 -1.65
CA GLN A 29 1.91 3.81 -2.65
C GLN A 29 0.83 2.78 -2.98
N TYR A 30 -0.38 3.25 -3.26
CA TYR A 30 -1.42 2.43 -3.86
C TYR A 30 -1.21 2.32 -5.37
N LYS A 31 -1.21 1.09 -5.90
CA LYS A 31 -1.09 0.81 -7.33
C LYS A 31 -2.29 -0.01 -7.81
N TYR A 32 -2.93 0.41 -8.89
CA TYR A 32 -4.01 -0.34 -9.51
C TYR A 32 -3.44 -1.32 -10.55
N PHE A 33 -3.55 -2.62 -10.27
CA PHE A 33 -3.03 -3.68 -11.15
C PHE A 33 -3.84 -4.96 -10.96
N GLY A 34 -4.11 -5.70 -12.04
CA GLY A 34 -4.87 -6.95 -11.98
C GLY A 34 -6.33 -6.77 -11.57
N GLY A 35 -6.93 -5.60 -11.83
CA GLY A 35 -8.32 -5.31 -11.50
C GLY A 35 -8.60 -4.91 -10.04
N GLN A 36 -7.55 -4.72 -9.23
CA GLN A 36 -7.68 -4.28 -7.83
C GLN A 36 -6.54 -3.34 -7.43
N TYR A 37 -6.74 -2.61 -6.32
CA TYR A 37 -5.65 -1.88 -5.69
C TYR A 37 -4.74 -2.83 -4.92
N ASN A 38 -3.44 -2.55 -4.99
CA ASN A 38 -2.37 -3.21 -4.26
C ASN A 38 -1.52 -2.14 -3.57
N GLY A 39 -0.75 -2.54 -2.55
CA GLY A 39 0.31 -1.71 -2.00
C GLY A 39 1.62 -1.93 -2.75
N GLU A 40 2.41 -0.89 -2.92
CA GLU A 40 3.81 -0.97 -3.30
C GLU A 40 4.64 -0.28 -2.23
N VAL A 41 5.62 -1.00 -1.68
CA VAL A 41 6.58 -0.43 -0.72
C VAL A 41 7.92 -0.26 -1.42
N THR A 42 8.51 0.92 -1.29
CA THR A 42 9.87 1.24 -1.74
C THR A 42 10.63 1.82 -0.56
N VAL A 43 11.67 1.12 -0.11
CA VAL A 43 12.48 1.55 1.05
C VAL A 43 13.96 1.55 0.68
N PRO A 44 14.77 2.48 1.23
CA PRO A 44 16.21 2.50 1.01
C PRO A 44 16.84 1.17 1.40
N TYR A 45 17.70 0.64 0.54
CA TYR A 45 18.46 -0.55 0.84
C TYR A 45 19.61 -0.20 1.79
N ASP A 46 19.78 -0.99 2.86
CA ASP A 46 20.77 -0.78 3.91
C ASP A 46 22.01 -1.69 3.76
N GLY A 47 22.11 -2.46 2.67
CA GLY A 47 23.19 -3.43 2.45
C GLY A 47 23.04 -4.72 3.27
N SER A 48 21.95 -4.90 4.03
CA SER A 48 21.74 -6.06 4.88
C SER A 48 21.50 -7.32 4.06
N ARG A 49 22.09 -8.44 4.49
CA ARG A 49 21.86 -9.79 3.90
C ARG A 49 20.52 -10.42 4.28
N SER A 50 19.83 -9.82 5.24
CA SER A 50 18.52 -10.23 5.72
C SER A 50 17.57 -9.06 5.56
N LEU A 51 16.60 -9.19 4.66
CA LEU A 51 15.58 -8.19 4.38
C LEU A 51 14.28 -8.62 5.04
N SER A 52 13.86 -7.88 6.05
CA SER A 52 12.63 -8.09 6.79
C SER A 52 11.71 -6.90 6.58
N LEU A 53 10.55 -7.12 5.97
CA LEU A 53 9.51 -6.10 5.82
C LEU A 53 8.31 -6.49 6.68
N GLU A 54 7.81 -5.56 7.50
CA GLU A 54 6.51 -5.62 8.15
C GLU A 54 5.67 -4.43 7.70
N VAL A 55 4.42 -4.69 7.29
CA VAL A 55 3.45 -3.66 6.95
C VAL A 55 2.16 -3.92 7.70
N ALA A 56 1.64 -2.89 8.36
CA ALA A 56 0.36 -2.95 9.06
C ALA A 56 -0.69 -2.12 8.33
N PHE A 57 -1.93 -2.55 8.47
CA PHE A 57 -3.09 -1.95 7.82
C PHE A 57 -4.28 -1.89 8.76
N SER A 58 -5.22 -1.03 8.39
CA SER A 58 -6.56 -0.95 8.97
C SER A 58 -7.59 -0.89 7.85
N VAL A 59 -8.76 -1.49 8.05
CA VAL A 59 -9.84 -1.47 7.08
C VAL A 59 -11.19 -1.36 7.78
N VAL A 60 -12.13 -0.65 7.15
CA VAL A 60 -13.54 -0.59 7.58
C VAL A 60 -14.18 -1.96 7.43
N GLY A 61 -14.93 -2.38 8.45
CA GLY A 61 -15.58 -3.69 8.52
C GLY A 61 -14.98 -4.60 9.60
N ILE A 62 -15.79 -5.53 10.09
CA ILE A 62 -15.37 -6.60 11.01
C ILE A 62 -15.12 -7.89 10.22
N TYR A 63 -13.84 -8.27 10.06
CA TYR A 63 -13.46 -9.49 9.36
C TYR A 63 -13.09 -10.58 10.38
N ARG A 64 -13.94 -11.61 10.47
CA ARG A 64 -13.74 -12.74 11.40
C ARG A 64 -12.67 -13.73 10.93
N SER A 65 -12.43 -13.78 9.63
CA SER A 65 -11.36 -14.58 9.03
C SER A 65 -10.02 -13.83 9.09
N LEU A 66 -8.93 -14.58 9.18
CA LEU A 66 -7.57 -14.03 9.07
C LEU A 66 -7.38 -13.35 7.71
N LEU A 67 -7.19 -12.03 7.73
CA LEU A 67 -6.74 -11.27 6.56
C LEU A 67 -5.26 -11.56 6.33
N ARG A 68 -4.94 -12.12 5.16
CA ARG A 68 -3.58 -12.51 4.79
C ARG A 68 -3.16 -11.81 3.50
N PRO A 69 -2.67 -10.57 3.56
CA PRO A 69 -2.00 -9.95 2.42
C PRO A 69 -0.77 -10.77 2.04
N VAL A 70 -0.50 -10.85 0.74
CA VAL A 70 0.70 -11.50 0.21
C VAL A 70 1.74 -10.44 -0.09
N ILE A 71 2.99 -10.66 0.34
CA ILE A 71 4.12 -9.77 0.04
C ILE A 71 5.04 -10.47 -0.97
N ASP A 72 5.15 -9.88 -2.15
CA ASP A 72 6.09 -10.31 -3.19
C ASP A 72 7.30 -9.38 -3.22
N ASN A 73 8.50 -9.95 -3.38
CA ASN A 73 9.71 -9.19 -3.61
C ASN A 73 9.74 -8.75 -5.08
N LEU A 74 9.86 -7.45 -5.34
CA LEU A 74 9.98 -6.94 -6.70
C LEU A 74 11.43 -6.70 -7.11
N THR A 75 12.35 -6.52 -6.16
CA THR A 75 13.80 -6.41 -6.43
C THR A 75 14.42 -7.82 -6.47
N PRO A 76 14.95 -8.27 -7.62
CA PRO A 76 15.69 -9.54 -7.76
C PRO A 76 16.96 -9.58 -6.87
N LEU A 77 17.44 -10.78 -6.51
CA LEU A 77 18.63 -10.90 -5.64
C LEU A 77 19.91 -10.39 -6.32
N ASP A 78 20.04 -10.69 -7.61
CA ASP A 78 21.16 -10.31 -8.46
C ASP A 78 21.24 -8.80 -8.72
N GLU A 79 20.16 -8.06 -8.48
CA GLU A 79 20.13 -6.60 -8.59
C GLU A 79 20.46 -5.89 -7.26
N LEU A 80 20.44 -6.60 -6.12
CA LEU A 80 20.61 -5.98 -4.80
C LEU A 80 21.97 -5.30 -4.60
N GLU A 81 23.04 -5.83 -5.19
CA GLU A 81 24.39 -5.26 -5.00
C GLU A 81 24.52 -3.82 -5.48
N SER A 82 23.67 -3.43 -6.44
CA SER A 82 23.63 -2.07 -7.01
C SER A 82 22.35 -1.30 -6.66
N ALA A 83 21.46 -1.90 -5.86
CA ALA A 83 20.17 -1.31 -5.56
C ALA A 83 20.30 -0.17 -4.54
N GLU A 84 19.77 1.01 -4.87
CA GLU A 84 19.57 2.08 -3.88
C GLU A 84 18.31 1.83 -3.02
N PHE A 85 17.32 1.15 -3.60
CA PHE A 85 16.05 0.85 -2.96
C PHE A 85 15.64 -0.60 -3.19
N VAL A 86 14.96 -1.18 -2.20
CA VAL A 86 14.25 -2.46 -2.35
C VAL A 86 12.76 -2.23 -2.46
N ARG A 87 12.12 -3.01 -3.33
CA ARG A 87 10.72 -2.85 -3.70
C ARG A 87 9.92 -4.11 -3.40
N TYR A 88 8.71 -3.91 -2.91
CA TYR A 88 7.78 -4.98 -2.55
C TYR A 88 6.38 -4.66 -3.07
N ARG A 89 5.65 -5.70 -3.47
CA ARG A 89 4.22 -5.61 -3.75
C ARG A 89 3.45 -6.24 -2.59
N ILE A 90 2.44 -5.56 -2.11
CA ILE A 90 1.46 -6.11 -1.17
C ILE A 90 0.15 -6.33 -1.92
N THR A 91 -0.18 -7.59 -2.16
CA THR A 91 -1.47 -7.99 -2.72
C THR A 91 -2.48 -8.09 -1.59
N PHE A 92 -3.48 -7.21 -1.61
CA PHE A 92 -4.55 -7.22 -0.61
C PHE A 92 -5.49 -8.42 -0.82
N PRO A 93 -6.09 -8.96 0.27
CA PRO A 93 -7.24 -9.83 0.13
C PRO A 93 -8.40 -9.08 -0.55
N ARG A 94 -9.33 -9.82 -1.17
CA ARG A 94 -10.52 -9.22 -1.76
C ARG A 94 -11.42 -8.69 -0.64
N LEU A 95 -11.53 -7.37 -0.55
CA LEU A 95 -12.29 -6.65 0.47
C LEU A 95 -13.19 -5.61 -0.20
N THR A 96 -14.25 -5.20 0.51
CA THR A 96 -15.14 -4.12 0.05
C THR A 96 -14.43 -2.77 0.02
N TYR A 97 -13.57 -2.53 1.01
CA TYR A 97 -12.81 -1.28 1.15
C TYR A 97 -11.31 -1.54 0.99
N ILE A 98 -10.62 -0.55 0.40
CA ILE A 98 -9.16 -0.57 0.27
C ILE A 98 -8.55 -0.40 1.67
N PRO A 99 -7.65 -1.30 2.11
CA PRO A 99 -6.97 -1.15 3.38
C PRO A 99 -6.11 0.11 3.44
N MET A 100 -6.24 0.88 4.52
CA MET A 100 -5.37 1.99 4.87
C MET A 100 -4.07 1.44 5.45
N VAL A 101 -2.91 1.86 4.93
CA VAL A 101 -1.62 1.55 5.57
C VAL A 101 -1.50 2.32 6.88
N THR A 102 -1.02 1.66 7.93
CA THR A 102 -0.83 2.26 9.26
C THR A 102 0.60 2.16 9.77
N LYS A 103 1.43 1.28 9.20
CA LYS A 103 2.85 1.15 9.54
C LYS A 103 3.62 0.53 8.39
N VAL A 104 4.84 1.02 8.16
CA VAL A 104 5.86 0.35 7.34
C VAL A 104 7.15 0.28 8.17
N GLU A 105 7.66 -0.93 8.35
CA GLU A 105 8.93 -1.20 9.04
C GLU A 105 9.79 -2.12 8.19
N PHE A 106 11.05 -1.74 8.01
CA PHE A 106 12.01 -2.51 7.24
C PHE A 106 13.30 -2.69 8.04
N ASN A 107 13.76 -3.93 8.20
CA ASN A 107 14.91 -4.32 9.01
C ASN A 107 14.87 -3.75 10.44
N GLY A 108 13.69 -3.69 11.05
CA GLY A 108 13.47 -3.13 12.40
C GLY A 108 13.45 -1.59 12.44
N ARG A 109 13.69 -0.91 11.31
CA ARG A 109 13.54 0.54 11.20
C ARG A 109 12.12 0.89 10.78
N SER A 110 11.41 1.60 11.66
CA SER A 110 10.10 2.18 11.34
C SER A 110 10.27 3.39 10.41
N PHE A 111 9.57 3.37 9.28
CA PHE A 111 9.53 4.50 8.34
C PHE A 111 8.34 5.42 8.62
N CYS A 112 7.24 4.86 9.12
CA CYS A 112 6.03 5.59 9.42
C CYS A 112 5.15 4.78 10.38
N SER A 113 4.30 5.49 11.10
CA SER A 113 3.21 4.92 11.89
C SER A 113 2.06 5.93 11.91
N GLY A 114 0.83 5.43 11.85
CA GLY A 114 -0.38 6.23 11.90
C GLY A 114 -1.51 5.51 12.65
N PRO A 115 -2.54 6.24 13.08
CA PRO A 115 -3.70 5.62 13.71
C PRO A 115 -4.42 4.69 12.73
N PRO A 116 -5.16 3.67 13.22
CA PRO A 116 -6.10 2.93 12.38
C PRO A 116 -7.22 3.83 11.87
N TYR A 117 -8.09 3.29 11.01
CA TYR A 117 -9.34 3.98 10.70
C TYR A 117 -10.07 4.38 11.98
N PRO A 118 -10.68 5.58 12.03
CA PRO A 118 -11.59 5.93 13.10
C PRO A 118 -12.67 4.87 13.23
N THR A 119 -13.09 4.59 14.47
CA THR A 119 -14.18 3.66 14.73
C THR A 119 -15.42 4.07 13.93
N SER A 120 -16.03 3.10 13.25
CA SER A 120 -17.26 3.28 12.47
C SER A 120 -18.33 2.31 12.96
N GLU A 121 -19.59 2.53 12.59
CA GLU A 121 -20.68 1.58 12.86
C GLU A 121 -20.44 0.21 12.20
N GLU A 122 -19.74 0.20 11.05
CA GLU A 122 -19.32 -1.02 10.35
C GLU A 122 -18.16 -1.74 11.06
N GLY A 123 -17.57 -1.12 12.08
CA GLY A 123 -16.39 -1.58 12.79
C GLY A 123 -15.09 -1.36 12.01
N VAL A 124 -13.97 -1.71 12.65
CA VAL A 124 -12.63 -1.57 12.07
C VAL A 124 -11.81 -2.83 12.39
N THR A 125 -11.14 -3.36 11.38
CA THR A 125 -10.21 -4.48 11.54
C THR A 125 -8.79 -4.01 11.25
N SER A 126 -7.87 -4.28 12.17
CA SER A 126 -6.43 -4.08 11.96
C SER A 126 -5.75 -5.42 11.68
N PHE A 127 -4.79 -5.42 10.75
CA PHE A 127 -4.06 -6.62 10.37
C PHE A 127 -2.66 -6.25 9.89
N LYS A 128 -1.78 -7.25 9.75
CA LYS A 128 -0.41 -7.06 9.28
C LYS A 128 0.05 -8.19 8.37
N ALA A 129 1.07 -7.90 7.58
CA ALA A 129 1.80 -8.88 6.78
C ALA A 129 3.30 -8.65 6.99
N SER A 130 4.06 -9.74 6.95
CA SER A 130 5.51 -9.66 7.01
C SER A 130 6.17 -10.68 6.09
N THR A 131 7.38 -10.38 5.66
CA THR A 131 8.24 -11.30 4.92
C THR A 131 9.67 -11.13 5.37
N MET A 132 10.44 -12.23 5.32
CA MET A 132 11.86 -12.23 5.58
C MET A 132 12.56 -12.98 4.45
N ARG A 133 13.56 -12.33 3.86
CA ARG A 133 14.39 -12.90 2.79
C ARG A 133 15.85 -12.81 3.23
N GLN A 134 16.53 -13.95 3.31
CA GLN A 134 17.96 -14.02 3.60
C GLN A 134 18.72 -14.49 2.36
N PHE A 135 19.94 -13.99 2.19
CA PHE A 135 20.82 -14.39 1.09
C PHE A 135 22.29 -14.45 1.50
N GLY A 136 23.04 -15.32 0.82
CA GLY A 136 24.41 -15.69 1.18
C GLY A 136 24.48 -16.85 2.17
N LYS A 137 25.48 -17.72 2.00
CA LYS A 137 26.00 -18.60 3.06
C LYS A 137 27.18 -17.91 3.73
#